data_AF-A0A9E3SNV0-F1
#
_entry.id   AF-A0A9E3SNV0-F1
#
_cell.length_a   1.000
_cell.length_b   1.000
_cell.length_c   1.000
_cell.angle_alpha   90.00
_cell.angle_beta   90.00
_cell.angle_gamma   90.00
#
_symmetry.space_group_name_H-M   'P 1'
#
loop_
_entity.id
_entity.type
_entity.pdbx_description
1 polymer ?
#
loop_
_entity_poly.entity_id
_entity_poly.type
_entity_poly.pdbx_seq_one_letter_code
_entity_poly.pdbx_strand_id
1 'polypeptide(L)' 'MIASIQGRVMAAYSDHVVVMVNGIGYKVFVPEPALLEEHDGETVFLHT' A
#
# COMPACT_ATOMS: atom_id res chain seq x y z
N MET A 1 9.27 14.77 -4.32
CA MET A 1 9.74 13.51 -3.71
C MET A 1 8.68 13.12 -2.69
N ILE A 2 8.17 11.88 -2.75
CA ILE A 2 7.17 11.38 -1.80
C ILE A 2 7.95 10.67 -0.70
N ALA A 3 7.74 11.04 0.55
CA ALA A 3 8.45 10.46 1.71
C ALA A 3 7.59 9.43 2.47
N SER A 4 6.28 9.50 2.28
CA SER A 4 5.33 8.57 2.85
C SER A 4 4.01 8.60 2.09
N ILE A 5 3.25 7.53 2.21
CA ILE A 5 1.88 7.42 1.72
C ILE A 5 0.97 6.86 2.81
N GLN A 6 -0.22 7.46 2.94
CA GLN A 6 -1.25 6.98 3.86
C GLN A 6 -2.55 6.80 3.09
N GLY A 7 -3.15 5.61 3.18
CA GLY A 7 -4.37 5.29 2.45
C GLY A 7 -4.81 3.85 2.63
N ARG A 8 -5.84 3.46 1.87
CA ARG A 8 -6.46 2.13 1.97
C ARG A 8 -5.72 1.10 1.13
N VAL A 9 -5.38 -0.06 1.67
CA VAL A 9 -4.88 -1.19 0.86
C VAL A 9 -6.02 -1.69 -0.01
N MET A 10 -5.78 -1.72 -1.33
CA MET A 10 -6.74 -2.23 -2.32
C MET A 10 -6.37 -3.62 -2.83
N ALA A 11 -5.08 -3.93 -2.84
CA ALA A 11 -4.53 -5.21 -3.25
C ALA A 11 -3.08 -5.32 -2.75
N ALA A 12 -2.69 -6.53 -2.37
CA ALA A 12 -1.31 -6.91 -2.16
C ALA A 12 -0.91 -7.97 -3.19
N TYR A 13 0.33 -7.89 -3.66
CA TYR A 13 0.95 -8.82 -4.59
C TYR A 13 2.28 -9.28 -4.01
N SER A 14 3.04 -10.12 -4.71
CA SER A 14 4.28 -10.69 -4.16
C SER A 14 5.41 -9.70 -3.89
N ASP A 15 5.45 -8.55 -4.58
CA ASP A 15 6.55 -7.56 -4.50
C ASP A 15 6.06 -6.11 -4.29
N HIS A 16 4.75 -5.88 -4.24
CA HIS A 16 4.18 -4.55 -4.09
C HIS A 16 2.77 -4.57 -3.52
N VAL A 17 2.31 -3.40 -3.08
CA VAL A 17 0.92 -3.14 -2.71
C VAL A 17 0.35 -1.99 -3.52
N VAL A 18 -0.98 -1.98 -3.67
CA VAL A 18 -1.73 -0.85 -4.24
C VAL A 18 -2.46 -0.13 -3.11
N VAL A 19 -2.08 1.12 -2.88
CA VAL A 19 -2.68 1.99 -1.86
C VAL A 19 -3.55 3.04 -2.53
N MET A 20 -4.84 3.07 -2.18
CA MET A 20 -5.76 4.11 -2.62
C MET A 20 -5.62 5.36 -1.73
N VAL A 21 -5.31 6.49 -2.36
CA VAL A 21 -5.27 7.81 -1.73
C VAL A 21 -6.09 8.78 -2.58
N ASN A 22 -7.19 9.30 -2.04
CA ASN A 22 -8.07 10.26 -2.72
C ASN A 22 -8.48 9.84 -4.15
N GLY A 23 -8.78 8.55 -4.35
CA GLY A 23 -9.18 8.00 -5.65
C GLY A 23 -8.03 7.66 -6.60
N ILE A 24 -6.78 7.87 -6.20
CA ILE A 24 -5.58 7.49 -6.96
C ILE A 24 -4.97 6.23 -6.36
N GLY A 25 -4.77 5.20 -7.19
CA GLY A 25 -4.08 3.96 -6.80
C GLY A 25 -2.57 4.07 -7.00
N TYR A 26 -1.81 4.07 -5.90
CA TYR A 26 -0.36 4.08 -5.93
C TYR A 26 0.19 2.67 -5.81
N LYS A 27 1.01 2.25 -6.78
CA LYS A 27 1.81 1.03 -6.68
C LYS A 27 3.08 1.33 -5.88
N VAL A 28 3.25 0.65 -4.75
CA VAL A 28 4.39 0.83 -3.84
C VAL A 28 5.11 -0.51 -3.66
N PHE A 29 6.37 -0.57 -4.07
CA PHE A 29 7.20 -1.76 -3.87
C PHE A 29 7.63 -1.86 -2.42
N VAL A 30 7.46 -3.04 -1.81
CA VAL A 30 7.85 -3.33 -0.43
C VAL A 30 8.41 -4.76 -0.36
N PRO A 31 9.30 -5.09 0.59
CA PRO A 31 9.95 -6.41 0.63
C PRO A 31 9.02 -7.58 0.97
N GLU A 32 8.05 -7.38 1.86
CA GLU A 32 7.15 -8.43 2.36
C GLU A 32 5.67 -7.96 2.32
N PRO A 33 5.13 -7.67 1.13
CA PRO A 33 3.77 -7.14 0.95
C PRO A 33 2.67 -8.10 1.44
N ALA A 34 2.96 -9.40 1.52
CA ALA A 34 2.02 -10.41 2.01
C ALA A 34 1.61 -10.16 3.48
N LEU A 35 2.44 -9.49 4.28
CA LEU A 35 2.05 -9.07 5.64
C LEU A 35 0.89 -8.05 5.64
N LEU A 36 0.62 -7.41 4.50
CA LEU A 36 -0.47 -6.48 4.30
C LEU A 36 -1.72 -7.14 3.67
N GLU A 37 -1.66 -8.43 3.32
CA GLU A 37 -2.85 -9.18 2.85
C GLU A 37 -3.92 -9.29 3.96
N GLU A 38 -3.50 -9.41 5.22
CA GLU A 38 -4.41 -9.39 6.38
C GLU A 38 -5.10 -8.04 6.60
N HIS A 39 -4.61 -6.99 5.92
CA HIS A 39 -5.06 -5.60 6.06
C HIS A 39 -5.89 -5.14 4.86
N ASP A 40 -6.45 -6.07 4.07
CA ASP A 40 -7.26 -5.70 2.90
C ASP A 40 -8.44 -4.80 3.31
N GLY A 41 -8.47 -3.62 2.71
CA GLY A 41 -9.43 -2.58 3.03
C GLY A 41 -9.14 -1.75 4.29
N GLU A 42 -8.05 -1.99 5.01
CA GLU A 42 -7.62 -1.15 6.12
C GLU A 42 -6.75 0.03 5.66
N THR A 43 -6.61 1.03 6.53
CA THR A 43 -5.73 2.18 6.28
C THR A 43 -4.31 1.87 6.75
N VAL A 44 -3.33 2.01 5.85
CA VAL A 44 -1.91 1.83 6.12
C VAL A 44 -1.14 3.13 5.99
N PHE A 45 0.01 3.19 6.63
CA PHE A 45 1.01 4.24 6.48
C PHE A 45 2.33 3.60 6.09
N LEU A 46 2.88 3.97 4.93
CA LEU A 46 4.14 3.43 4.40
C LEU A 46 5.14 4.56 4.20
N HIS A 47 6.39 4.32 4.56
CA HIS A 47 7.52 5.17 4.18
C HIS A 47 8.00 4.79 2.78
N THR A 48 8.34 5.79 1.95
CA THR A 48 8.71 5.61 0.52
C THR A 48 10.02 6.29 0.17
#